data_AF-A0AB36DL26-F1
#
_entry.id   AF-A0AB36DL26-F1
#
_cell.length_a   1.000
_cell.length_b   1.000
_cell.length_c   1.000
_cell.angle_alpha   90.00
_cell.angle_beta   90.00
_cell.angle_gamma   90.00
#
_symmetry.space_group_name_H-M   'P 1'
#
loop_
_entity.id
_entity.type
_entity.pdbx_description
1 polymer ?
#
loop_
_entity_poly.entity_id
_entity_poly.type
_entity_poly.pdbx_seq_one_letter_code
_entity_poly.pdbx_strand_id
1 'polypeptide(L)'
;MVLGSTVIDLVSTDATKNEFTKEKPNSATNKAGETLMVNDTVSVKTYGKNFEYLKFGELSVGGSHSVFLQGERTAEKAVPATDKAKYLGNWVGYITGKDSSKGFNDAQDVANFDIDFASKTVNGKLITKGRTEPVFSITGKIAGNGWTGTASTAEANAGGYKIDSSSTGKSIVIKDAKVTGGFYGPNATEMGGSFVHKNNGDDGKVSVVFGTKKQQVKQ
;
A
#
# COMPACT_ATOMS: atom_id res chain seq x y z
N MET A 1 -11.77 -11.18 -1.25
CA MET A 1 -10.41 -11.49 -0.76
C MET A 1 -10.43 -12.90 -0.19
N VAL A 2 -9.38 -13.68 -0.46
CA VAL A 2 -9.26 -15.05 0.06
C VAL A 2 -8.14 -15.09 1.10
N LEU A 3 -8.46 -15.51 2.32
CA LEU A 3 -7.51 -15.71 3.42
C LEU A 3 -7.59 -17.17 3.87
N GLY A 4 -6.64 -18.00 3.42
CA GLY A 4 -6.73 -19.45 3.59
C GLY A 4 -7.98 -20.00 2.89
N SER A 5 -8.86 -20.65 3.64
CA SER A 5 -10.16 -21.14 3.16
C SER A 5 -11.31 -20.13 3.27
N THR A 6 -11.07 -18.95 3.86
CA THR A 6 -12.12 -17.96 4.14
C THR A 6 -12.20 -16.95 3.00
N VAL A 7 -13.39 -16.82 2.41
CA VAL A 7 -13.71 -15.77 1.43
C VAL A 7 -14.38 -14.60 2.15
N ILE A 8 -13.86 -13.40 1.93
CA ILE A 8 -14.39 -12.13 2.45
C ILE A 8 -14.79 -11.25 1.27
N ASP A 9 -16.07 -10.90 1.19
CA ASP A 9 -16.60 -10.02 0.16
C ASP A 9 -16.23 -8.57 0.50
N LEU A 10 -15.44 -7.94 -0.38
CA LEU A 10 -14.97 -6.56 -0.24
C LEU A 10 -15.83 -5.57 -1.05
N VAL A 11 -17.03 -6.00 -1.44
CA VAL A 11 -18.00 -5.19 -2.16
C VAL A 11 -19.23 -5.07 -1.29
N SER A 12 -19.66 -3.83 -1.06
CA SER A 12 -20.85 -3.49 -0.28
C SER A 12 -21.87 -2.80 -1.17
N THR A 13 -23.16 -3.07 -0.93
CA THR A 13 -24.27 -2.31 -1.55
C THR A 13 -24.37 -0.90 -0.96
N ASP A 14 -23.85 -0.69 0.24
CA ASP A 14 -23.61 0.62 0.82
C ASP A 14 -22.23 1.14 0.38
N ALA A 15 -22.21 2.15 -0.49
CA ALA A 15 -21.01 2.77 -1.03
C ALA A 15 -20.15 3.50 0.03
N THR A 16 -20.68 3.72 1.24
CA THR A 16 -19.95 4.32 2.36
C THR A 16 -19.24 3.29 3.24
N LYS A 17 -19.65 2.03 3.16
CA LYS A 17 -19.06 0.93 3.93
C LYS A 17 -17.75 0.48 3.31
N ASN A 18 -16.66 0.67 4.05
CA ASN A 18 -15.32 0.27 3.64
C ASN A 18 -14.64 -0.71 4.61
N GLU A 19 -15.32 -1.13 5.67
CA GLU A 19 -14.84 -2.12 6.64
C GLU A 19 -15.72 -3.39 6.63
N PHE A 20 -15.06 -4.55 6.65
CA PHE A 20 -15.65 -5.87 6.47
C PHE A 20 -15.09 -6.81 7.53
N THR A 21 -15.96 -7.42 8.33
CA THR A 21 -15.57 -8.35 9.39
C THR A 21 -16.11 -9.74 9.11
N LYS A 22 -15.33 -10.77 9.44
CA LYS A 22 -15.74 -12.17 9.36
C LYS A 22 -15.05 -12.99 10.42
N GLU A 23 -15.82 -13.80 11.14
CA GLU A 23 -15.28 -14.81 12.03
C GLU A 23 -14.66 -15.95 11.21
N LYS A 24 -13.46 -16.39 11.58
CA LYS A 24 -12.88 -17.61 10.99
C LYS A 24 -13.68 -18.83 11.47
N PRO A 25 -13.84 -19.86 10.64
CA PRO A 25 -14.56 -21.08 11.03
C PRO A 25 -13.95 -21.73 12.27
N ASN A 26 -14.82 -22.27 13.13
CA ASN A 26 -14.49 -22.87 14.43
C ASN A 26 -13.69 -24.19 14.35
N SER A 27 -13.29 -24.66 13.17
CA SER A 27 -12.54 -25.92 13.02
C SER A 27 -11.44 -25.86 11.96
N ALA A 28 -10.36 -26.55 12.27
CA ALA A 28 -9.03 -26.25 11.79
C ALA A 28 -8.19 -27.52 11.63
N THR A 29 -8.74 -28.53 10.96
CA THR A 29 -7.94 -29.65 10.47
C THR A 29 -8.00 -29.65 8.96
N ASN A 30 -6.87 -29.37 8.32
CA ASN A 30 -6.67 -29.83 6.96
C ASN A 30 -6.57 -31.37 6.96
N LYS A 31 -6.64 -32.02 5.79
CA LYS A 31 -6.51 -33.48 5.68
C LYS A 31 -5.15 -34.03 6.21
N ALA A 32 -4.21 -33.15 6.54
CA ALA A 32 -2.90 -33.46 7.10
C ALA A 32 -2.81 -33.27 8.64
N GLY A 33 -3.90 -32.88 9.31
CA GLY A 33 -3.94 -32.78 10.77
C GLY A 33 -3.26 -31.53 11.38
N GLU A 34 -2.92 -30.52 10.57
CA GLU A 34 -2.32 -29.28 11.06
C GLU A 34 -3.35 -28.40 11.75
N THR A 35 -3.05 -27.91 12.96
CA THR A 35 -3.87 -26.98 13.72
C THR A 35 -3.82 -25.59 13.10
N LEU A 36 -4.91 -25.14 12.47
CA LEU A 36 -5.11 -23.73 12.11
C LEU A 36 -5.55 -22.93 13.35
N MET A 37 -5.05 -21.70 13.51
CA MET A 37 -5.42 -20.81 14.63
C MET A 37 -6.91 -20.45 14.55
N VAL A 38 -7.73 -21.06 15.43
CA VAL A 38 -9.19 -20.89 15.54
C VAL A 38 -9.50 -19.69 16.47
N ASN A 39 -10.56 -18.92 16.16
CA ASN A 39 -11.17 -17.82 16.94
C ASN A 39 -10.69 -16.37 16.71
N ASP A 40 -9.76 -16.08 15.81
CA ASP A 40 -9.44 -14.67 15.52
C ASP A 40 -10.46 -14.05 14.55
N THR A 41 -11.12 -12.97 15.00
CA THR A 41 -11.90 -12.08 14.12
C THR A 41 -10.99 -11.51 13.05
N VAL A 42 -11.40 -11.64 11.79
CA VAL A 42 -10.74 -10.97 10.67
C VAL A 42 -11.49 -9.67 10.40
N SER A 43 -10.78 -8.54 10.44
CA SER A 43 -11.28 -7.26 9.94
C SER A 43 -10.47 -6.82 8.74
N VAL A 44 -11.16 -6.41 7.68
CA VAL A 44 -10.57 -5.89 6.45
C VAL A 44 -11.13 -4.51 6.21
N LYS A 45 -10.24 -3.52 6.11
CA LYS A 45 -10.63 -2.15 5.80
C LYS A 45 -10.01 -1.70 4.50
N THR A 46 -10.84 -1.29 3.56
CA THR A 46 -10.46 -0.84 2.23
C THR A 46 -10.35 0.68 2.17
N TYR A 47 -9.44 1.16 1.34
CA TYR A 47 -9.15 2.58 1.18
C TYR A 47 -9.24 3.01 -0.28
N GLY A 48 -9.46 4.32 -0.45
CA GLY A 48 -9.67 4.94 -1.75
C GLY A 48 -11.13 4.85 -2.21
N LYS A 49 -11.62 5.94 -2.79
CA LYS A 49 -12.96 6.00 -3.39
C LYS A 49 -12.80 5.75 -4.89
N ASN A 50 -13.46 4.72 -5.41
CA ASN A 50 -13.61 4.43 -6.85
C ASN A 50 -12.45 3.68 -7.55
N PHE A 51 -11.85 2.72 -6.87
CA PHE A 51 -11.07 1.67 -7.53
C PHE A 51 -11.97 0.52 -7.95
N GLU A 52 -11.92 0.11 -9.21
CA GLU A 52 -12.67 -1.01 -9.78
C GLU A 52 -11.82 -2.28 -9.72
N TYR A 53 -10.59 -2.22 -10.24
CA TYR A 53 -9.72 -3.36 -10.48
C TYR A 53 -8.68 -3.58 -9.37
N LEU A 54 -8.51 -2.61 -8.48
CA LEU A 54 -7.60 -2.64 -7.35
C LEU A 54 -8.37 -2.54 -6.03
N LYS A 55 -7.92 -3.26 -5.00
CA LYS A 55 -8.34 -3.09 -3.61
C LYS A 55 -7.11 -3.19 -2.71
N PHE A 56 -6.99 -2.26 -1.77
CA PHE A 56 -5.90 -2.24 -0.79
C PHE A 56 -6.38 -1.67 0.52
N GLY A 57 -5.63 -1.95 1.59
CA GLY A 57 -5.91 -1.38 2.90
C GLY A 57 -5.36 -2.20 4.06
N GLU A 58 -6.09 -2.20 5.17
CA GLU A 58 -5.70 -2.85 6.42
C GLU A 58 -6.34 -4.24 6.53
N LEU A 59 -5.57 -5.19 7.05
CA LEU A 59 -6.01 -6.52 7.41
C LEU A 59 -5.64 -6.76 8.88
N SER A 60 -6.63 -6.96 9.73
CA SER A 60 -6.42 -7.33 11.13
C SER A 60 -6.89 -8.75 11.36
N VAL A 61 -6.07 -9.54 12.07
CA VAL A 61 -6.38 -10.90 12.50
C VAL A 61 -6.07 -10.97 13.99
N GLY A 62 -7.12 -11.01 14.82
CA GLY A 62 -6.96 -10.86 16.27
C GLY A 62 -6.27 -9.54 16.61
N GLY A 63 -5.20 -9.59 17.41
CA GLY A 63 -4.36 -8.42 17.75
C GLY A 63 -3.28 -8.06 16.71
N SER A 64 -3.19 -8.79 15.60
CA SER A 64 -2.16 -8.53 14.58
C SER A 64 -2.69 -7.63 13.47
N HIS A 65 -1.97 -6.55 13.18
CA HIS A 65 -2.29 -5.61 12.11
C HIS A 65 -1.34 -5.80 10.92
N SER A 66 -1.89 -5.83 9.73
CA SER A 66 -1.19 -6.00 8.46
C SER A 66 -1.83 -5.12 7.40
N VAL A 67 -1.17 -5.06 6.24
CA VAL A 67 -1.71 -4.41 5.04
C VAL A 67 -1.96 -5.43 3.95
N PHE A 68 -2.89 -5.15 3.05
CA PHE A 68 -3.15 -5.99 1.88
C PHE A 68 -3.27 -5.15 0.61
N LEU A 69 -2.96 -5.79 -0.52
CA LEU A 69 -3.20 -5.27 -1.86
C LEU A 69 -3.56 -6.45 -2.77
N GLN A 70 -4.64 -6.32 -3.52
CA GLN A 70 -5.06 -7.27 -4.55
C GLN A 70 -5.64 -6.51 -5.74
N GLY A 71 -5.40 -7.02 -6.95
CA GLY A 71 -6.01 -6.43 -8.13
C GLY A 71 -5.82 -7.25 -9.39
N GLU A 72 -6.63 -6.92 -10.39
CA GLU A 72 -6.62 -7.53 -11.71
C GLU A 72 -5.62 -6.82 -12.61
N ARG A 73 -4.50 -7.48 -12.93
CA ARG A 73 -3.42 -6.89 -13.72
C ARG A 73 -3.92 -6.48 -15.11
N THR A 74 -3.48 -5.32 -15.58
CA THR A 74 -3.57 -4.97 -17.00
C THR A 74 -2.83 -6.04 -17.82
N ALA A 75 -3.40 -6.49 -18.92
CA ALA A 75 -2.68 -7.36 -19.85
C ALA A 75 -1.41 -6.64 -20.35
N GLU A 76 -0.29 -7.35 -20.48
CA GLU A 76 0.99 -6.72 -20.84
C GLU A 76 0.92 -5.89 -22.13
N LYS A 77 0.20 -6.40 -23.14
CA LYS A 77 -0.01 -5.70 -24.42
C LYS A 77 -0.95 -4.48 -24.33
N ALA A 78 -1.70 -4.36 -23.24
CA ALA A 78 -2.62 -3.25 -22.98
C ALA A 78 -2.01 -2.18 -22.05
N VAL A 79 -0.76 -2.36 -21.59
CA VAL A 79 -0.03 -1.31 -20.88
C VAL A 79 0.35 -0.23 -21.92
N PRO A 80 0.09 1.06 -21.68
CA PRO A 80 0.49 2.11 -22.60
C PRO A 80 2.00 2.07 -22.89
N ALA A 81 2.39 2.35 -24.14
CA ALA A 81 3.78 2.26 -24.58
C ALA A 81 4.53 3.60 -24.56
N THR A 82 3.82 4.72 -24.77
CA THR A 82 4.46 6.02 -25.08
C THR A 82 3.97 7.19 -24.24
N ASP A 83 2.92 7.02 -23.44
CA ASP A 83 2.28 8.14 -22.75
C ASP A 83 3.04 8.55 -21.48
N LYS A 84 2.84 9.82 -21.08
CA LYS A 84 3.07 10.24 -19.69
C LYS A 84 1.73 10.33 -18.99
N ALA A 85 1.69 9.92 -17.73
CA ALA A 85 0.46 9.85 -16.97
C ALA A 85 0.71 10.18 -15.50
N LYS A 86 -0.20 10.97 -14.94
CA LYS A 86 -0.26 11.22 -13.51
C LYS A 86 -1.23 10.24 -12.87
N TYR A 87 -0.85 9.67 -11.74
CA TYR A 87 -1.70 8.79 -10.94
C TYR A 87 -1.85 9.36 -9.54
N LEU A 88 -3.09 9.49 -9.08
CA LEU A 88 -3.41 9.99 -7.75
C LEU A 88 -4.27 8.99 -6.99
N GLY A 89 -4.03 8.88 -5.70
CA GLY A 89 -4.84 8.07 -4.80
C GLY A 89 -4.34 8.17 -3.37
N ASN A 90 -4.41 7.06 -2.65
CA ASN A 90 -4.08 7.01 -1.23
C ASN A 90 -3.08 5.89 -0.93
N TRP A 91 -2.45 6.00 0.23
CA TRP A 91 -1.59 4.95 0.78
C TRP A 91 -2.00 4.63 2.20
N VAL A 92 -1.73 3.39 2.58
CA VAL A 92 -1.92 2.88 3.93
C VAL A 92 -0.63 2.24 4.36
N GLY A 93 -0.22 2.49 5.60
CA GLY A 93 0.94 1.80 6.13
C GLY A 93 1.20 2.06 7.59
N TYR A 94 2.23 1.39 8.08
CA TYR A 94 2.70 1.51 9.44
C TYR A 94 4.21 1.68 9.42
N ILE A 95 4.70 2.63 10.21
CA ILE A 95 6.12 2.75 10.53
C ILE A 95 6.26 2.50 12.03
N THR A 96 7.20 1.65 12.42
CA THR A 96 7.48 1.30 13.82
C THR A 96 8.96 1.51 14.10
N GLY A 97 9.26 2.39 15.04
CA GLY A 97 10.57 2.54 15.66
C GLY A 97 10.70 1.64 16.88
N LYS A 98 11.80 1.80 17.61
CA LYS A 98 12.06 1.01 18.83
C LYS A 98 10.95 1.15 19.89
N ASP A 99 10.52 2.39 20.15
CA ASP A 99 9.63 2.74 21.26
C ASP A 99 8.35 3.46 20.78
N SER A 100 8.14 3.57 19.46
CA SER A 100 7.04 4.34 18.88
C SER A 100 6.54 3.73 17.58
N SER A 101 5.26 3.97 17.27
CA SER A 101 4.63 3.49 16.04
C SER A 101 3.64 4.51 15.50
N LYS A 102 3.55 4.63 14.18
CA LYS A 102 2.57 5.48 13.50
C LYS A 102 1.90 4.72 12.36
N GLY A 103 0.57 4.71 12.39
CA GLY A 103 -0.27 4.32 11.26
C GLY A 103 -0.60 5.50 10.36
N PHE A 104 -0.71 5.22 9.06
CA PHE A 104 -1.09 6.10 7.96
C PHE A 104 -2.30 5.47 7.30
N ASN A 105 -3.45 6.13 7.43
CA ASN A 105 -4.74 5.65 6.94
C ASN A 105 -5.80 6.78 6.89
N ASP A 106 -5.38 8.06 6.89
CA ASP A 106 -6.26 9.20 6.72
C ASP A 106 -6.60 9.40 5.23
N ALA A 107 -7.75 9.99 4.92
CA ALA A 107 -8.10 10.35 3.54
C ALA A 107 -7.09 11.33 2.90
N GLN A 108 -6.33 12.06 3.72
CA GLN A 108 -5.25 12.98 3.32
C GLN A 108 -3.87 12.32 3.24
N ASP A 109 -3.78 11.01 3.48
CA ASP A 109 -2.58 10.23 3.16
C ASP A 109 -2.57 9.94 1.65
N VAL A 110 -1.94 10.83 0.89
CA VAL A 110 -1.98 10.90 -0.57
C VAL A 110 -0.81 10.16 -1.20
N ALA A 111 -1.12 9.34 -2.20
CA ALA A 111 -0.16 8.73 -3.11
C ALA A 111 -0.21 9.49 -4.45
N ASN A 112 0.93 10.06 -4.86
CA ASN A 112 1.05 10.84 -6.09
C ASN A 112 2.21 10.33 -6.94
N PHE A 113 1.93 9.91 -8.15
CA PHE A 113 2.90 9.29 -9.05
C PHE A 113 2.88 9.91 -10.43
N ASP A 114 4.07 10.11 -10.98
CA ASP A 114 4.33 10.50 -12.36
C ASP A 114 4.96 9.30 -13.07
N ILE A 115 4.26 8.83 -14.11
CA ILE A 115 4.63 7.66 -14.89
C ILE A 115 4.98 8.11 -16.30
N ASP A 116 6.10 7.62 -16.81
CA ASP A 116 6.47 7.78 -18.22
C ASP A 116 6.67 6.39 -18.81
N PHE A 117 5.71 5.98 -19.63
CA PHE A 117 5.69 4.67 -20.26
C PHE A 117 6.77 4.52 -21.33
N ALA A 118 7.11 5.62 -22.03
CA ALA A 118 8.14 5.61 -23.06
C ALA A 118 9.53 5.38 -22.45
N SER A 119 9.86 6.13 -21.40
CA SER A 119 11.14 5.97 -20.68
C SER A 119 11.11 4.83 -19.65
N LYS A 120 9.96 4.18 -19.47
CA LYS A 120 9.71 3.12 -18.49
C LYS A 120 10.06 3.54 -17.06
N THR A 121 9.74 4.78 -16.69
CA THR A 121 10.04 5.33 -15.36
C THR A 121 8.81 5.50 -14.49
N VAL A 122 9.01 5.25 -13.19
CA VAL A 122 8.03 5.47 -12.13
C VAL A 122 8.67 6.42 -11.13
N ASN A 123 8.02 7.55 -10.86
CA ASN A 123 8.39 8.47 -9.79
C ASN A 123 7.17 8.68 -8.90
N GLY A 124 7.34 8.55 -7.59
CA GLY A 124 6.23 8.57 -6.65
C GLY A 124 6.55 9.29 -5.36
N LYS A 125 5.52 9.84 -4.74
CA LYS A 125 5.57 10.48 -3.43
C LYS A 125 4.38 10.03 -2.59
N LEU A 126 4.67 9.59 -1.37
CA LEU A 126 3.67 9.31 -0.35
C LEU A 126 3.69 10.44 0.68
N ILE A 127 2.58 11.16 0.77
CA ILE A 127 2.45 12.40 1.54
C ILE A 127 1.38 12.18 2.60
N THR A 128 1.57 12.76 3.80
CA THR A 128 0.59 12.69 4.89
C THR A 128 0.08 14.07 5.24
N LYS A 129 -1.06 14.12 5.93
CA LYS A 129 -1.73 15.36 6.34
C LYS A 129 -0.78 16.33 7.05
N GLY A 130 -0.85 17.60 6.68
CA GLY A 130 -0.07 18.66 7.34
C GLY A 130 1.41 18.68 6.98
N ARG A 131 1.84 17.94 5.94
CA ARG A 131 3.20 17.98 5.40
C ARG A 131 3.21 18.30 3.92
N THR A 132 4.12 19.19 3.54
CA THR A 132 4.45 19.44 2.12
C THR A 132 5.49 18.44 1.61
N GLU A 133 6.47 18.08 2.46
CA GLU A 133 7.49 17.09 2.12
C GLU A 133 6.98 15.65 2.25
N PRO A 134 7.34 14.75 1.32
CA PRO A 134 6.88 13.38 1.35
C PRO A 134 7.43 12.64 2.57
N VAL A 135 6.65 11.66 3.05
CA VAL A 135 7.13 10.65 3.99
C VAL A 135 8.07 9.69 3.24
N PHE A 136 7.64 9.23 2.06
CA PHE A 136 8.46 8.39 1.18
C PHE A 136 8.55 8.98 -0.22
N SER A 137 9.76 9.01 -0.75
CA SER A 137 10.02 9.18 -2.19
C SER A 137 10.26 7.81 -2.81
N ILE A 138 9.65 7.57 -3.96
CA ILE A 138 9.67 6.29 -4.67
C ILE A 138 10.23 6.52 -6.07
N THR A 139 11.15 5.66 -6.49
CA THR A 139 11.62 5.60 -7.88
C THR A 139 11.59 4.16 -8.37
N GLY A 140 11.31 3.95 -9.65
CA GLY A 140 11.20 2.60 -10.19
C GLY A 140 11.25 2.53 -11.71
N LYS A 141 11.24 1.30 -12.21
CA LYS A 141 11.30 0.96 -13.64
C LYS A 141 10.19 -0.01 -14.01
N ILE A 142 9.55 0.27 -15.15
CA ILE A 142 8.46 -0.54 -15.71
C ILE A 142 9.04 -1.76 -16.44
N ALA A 143 8.46 -2.92 -16.19
CA ALA A 143 8.73 -4.17 -16.89
C ALA A 143 7.41 -4.94 -17.08
N GLY A 144 7.00 -5.13 -18.34
CA GLY A 144 5.71 -5.72 -18.68
C GLY A 144 4.54 -4.94 -18.09
N ASN A 145 3.63 -5.63 -17.40
CA ASN A 145 2.51 -5.04 -16.64
C ASN A 145 2.83 -4.75 -15.16
N GLY A 146 4.11 -4.78 -14.81
CA GLY A 146 4.61 -4.51 -13.48
C GLY A 146 5.70 -3.45 -13.47
N TRP A 147 6.15 -3.15 -12.27
CA TRP A 147 7.32 -2.33 -12.06
C TRP A 147 7.96 -2.67 -10.71
N THR A 148 9.25 -2.40 -10.61
CA THR A 148 10.01 -2.56 -9.36
C THR A 148 10.81 -1.29 -9.11
N GLY A 149 11.14 -1.05 -7.85
CA GLY A 149 11.80 0.19 -7.46
C GLY A 149 12.25 0.20 -6.01
N THR A 150 12.53 1.40 -5.52
CA THR A 150 12.91 1.66 -4.14
C THR A 150 12.11 2.81 -3.54
N ALA A 151 11.85 2.71 -2.24
CA ALA A 151 11.23 3.75 -1.42
C ALA A 151 12.19 4.16 -0.31
N SER A 152 12.34 5.47 -0.11
CA SER A 152 13.20 6.03 0.93
C SER A 152 12.53 7.20 1.63
N THR A 153 12.76 7.34 2.93
CA THR A 153 12.48 8.60 3.63
C THR A 153 13.60 9.60 3.34
N ALA A 154 13.35 10.90 3.57
CA ALA A 154 14.45 11.86 3.62
C ALA A 154 15.42 11.54 4.78
N GLU A 155 16.67 11.97 4.66
CA GLU A 155 17.65 11.91 5.76
C GLU A 155 17.16 12.74 6.96
N ALA A 156 17.58 12.38 8.17
CA ALA A 156 17.14 13.05 9.40
C ALA A 156 17.38 14.57 9.40
N ASN A 157 18.51 15.02 8.86
CA ASN A 157 18.88 16.43 8.73
C ASN A 157 18.24 17.15 7.52
N ALA A 158 17.55 16.41 6.65
CA ALA A 158 16.93 16.90 5.42
C ALA A 158 15.39 16.75 5.44
N GLY A 159 14.79 16.65 6.64
CA GLY A 159 13.32 16.55 6.80
C GLY A 159 12.79 15.12 6.98
N GLY A 160 13.66 14.16 7.31
CA GLY A 160 13.31 12.77 7.61
C GLY A 160 12.15 12.63 8.58
N TYR A 161 11.30 11.63 8.34
CA TYR A 161 10.02 11.52 9.04
C TYR A 161 10.21 11.19 10.52
N LYS A 162 9.64 12.02 11.40
CA LYS A 162 9.62 11.82 12.84
C LYS A 162 8.29 11.21 13.23
N ILE A 163 8.32 10.03 13.85
CA ILE A 163 7.11 9.35 14.32
C ILE A 163 6.45 10.13 15.46
N ASP A 164 7.25 10.71 16.36
CA ASP A 164 6.76 11.53 17.46
C ASP A 164 7.05 13.02 17.21
N SER A 165 6.08 13.87 17.56
CA SER A 165 6.17 15.33 17.50
C SER A 165 6.71 15.95 18.79
N SER A 166 7.10 15.14 19.78
CA SER A 166 7.70 15.55 21.05
C SER A 166 9.22 15.75 20.92
N SER A 167 9.80 16.46 21.89
CA SER A 167 11.13 17.06 21.84
C SER A 167 12.32 16.09 21.85
N THR A 168 12.11 14.77 21.85
CA THR A 168 13.20 13.77 21.69
C THR A 168 13.37 13.28 20.23
N GLY A 169 12.48 13.75 19.34
CA GLY A 169 12.19 13.27 17.98
C GLY A 169 13.34 12.68 17.17
N LYS A 170 13.50 11.36 17.28
CA LYS A 170 14.30 10.56 16.35
C LYS A 170 13.55 10.43 15.01
N SER A 171 14.23 10.82 13.94
CA SER A 171 13.75 10.54 12.58
C SER A 171 13.99 9.08 12.26
N ILE A 172 12.96 8.40 11.78
CA ILE A 172 13.13 7.06 11.21
C ILE A 172 13.62 7.24 9.78
N VAL A 173 14.80 6.68 9.52
CA VAL A 173 15.41 6.69 8.20
C VAL A 173 15.26 5.29 7.60
N ILE A 174 14.53 5.22 6.48
CA ILE A 174 14.41 4.04 5.64
C ILE A 174 15.13 4.35 4.33
N LYS A 175 16.07 3.49 3.95
CA LYS A 175 16.81 3.60 2.69
C LYS A 175 16.55 2.39 1.81
N ASP A 176 16.19 2.67 0.57
CA ASP A 176 16.12 1.69 -0.51
C ASP A 176 15.22 0.48 -0.20
N ALA A 177 14.09 0.72 0.46
CA ALA A 177 13.08 -0.32 0.66
C ALA A 177 12.57 -0.80 -0.69
N LYS A 178 12.70 -2.09 -0.99
CA LYS A 178 12.30 -2.65 -2.28
C LYS A 178 10.79 -2.54 -2.47
N VAL A 179 10.39 -1.93 -3.58
CA VAL A 179 8.99 -1.74 -3.97
C VAL A 179 8.66 -2.66 -5.12
N THR A 180 7.51 -3.33 -5.02
CA THR A 180 6.89 -4.07 -6.11
C THR A 180 5.54 -3.45 -6.43
N GLY A 181 5.30 -3.17 -7.71
CA GLY A 181 4.06 -2.57 -8.16
C GLY A 181 3.51 -3.16 -9.45
N GLY A 182 2.32 -2.69 -9.80
CA GLY A 182 1.57 -3.18 -10.95
C GLY A 182 0.60 -2.15 -11.51
N PHE A 183 0.28 -2.36 -12.78
CA PHE A 183 -0.83 -1.72 -13.46
C PHE A 183 -2.04 -2.65 -13.43
N TYR A 184 -3.22 -2.08 -13.18
CA TYR A 184 -4.47 -2.78 -12.98
C TYR A 184 -5.56 -2.19 -13.88
N GLY A 185 -6.49 -3.05 -14.28
CA GLY A 185 -7.61 -2.68 -15.16
C GLY A 185 -7.22 -2.41 -16.62
N PRO A 186 -8.20 -2.09 -17.48
CA PRO A 186 -7.98 -1.77 -18.89
C PRO A 186 -7.04 -0.58 -19.04
N ASN A 187 -6.12 -0.64 -20.01
CA ASN A 187 -5.23 0.49 -20.36
C ASN A 187 -4.47 1.11 -19.18
N ALA A 188 -4.16 0.31 -18.16
CA ALA A 188 -3.54 0.75 -16.91
C ALA A 188 -4.31 1.92 -16.25
N THR A 189 -5.65 1.86 -16.20
CA THR A 189 -6.45 2.90 -15.52
C THR A 189 -6.14 3.02 -14.03
N GLU A 190 -5.62 1.96 -13.41
CA GLU A 190 -5.25 1.91 -12.01
C GLU A 190 -3.81 1.41 -11.83
N MET A 191 -3.16 1.85 -10.76
CA MET A 191 -1.80 1.44 -10.40
C MET A 191 -1.70 1.31 -8.88
N GLY A 192 -0.95 0.34 -8.41
CA GLY A 192 -0.69 0.16 -6.99
C GLY A 192 0.59 -0.62 -6.73
N GLY A 193 1.00 -0.67 -5.48
CA GLY A 193 2.19 -1.38 -5.08
C GLY A 193 2.33 -1.47 -3.57
N SER A 194 3.37 -2.19 -3.16
CA SER A 194 3.67 -2.41 -1.76
C SER A 194 5.17 -2.46 -1.53
N PHE A 195 5.55 -2.18 -0.29
CA PHE A 195 6.88 -2.45 0.21
C PHE A 195 6.84 -2.77 1.69
N VAL A 196 7.76 -3.65 2.09
CA VAL A 196 8.07 -3.93 3.49
C VAL A 196 9.57 -3.77 3.67
N HIS A 197 9.98 -3.22 4.81
CA HIS A 197 11.39 -3.07 5.11
C HIS A 197 11.61 -3.10 6.62
N LYS A 198 12.77 -3.62 7.01
CA LYS A 198 13.24 -3.61 8.39
C LYS A 198 14.71 -3.23 8.36
N ASN A 199 15.07 -2.17 9.08
CA ASN A 199 16.45 -1.80 9.33
C ASN A 199 17.17 -2.87 10.16
N ASN A 200 18.50 -2.82 10.17
CA ASN A 200 19.29 -3.65 11.08
C ASN A 200 19.06 -3.18 12.53
N GLY A 201 18.25 -3.94 13.28
CA GLY A 201 17.86 -3.64 14.65
C GLY A 201 16.34 -3.56 14.83
N ASP A 202 15.91 -2.91 15.91
CA ASP A 202 14.49 -2.73 16.23
C ASP A 202 13.92 -1.37 15.79
N ASP A 203 14.76 -0.49 15.24
CA ASP A 203 14.37 0.86 14.87
C ASP A 203 14.15 0.98 13.36
N GLY A 204 12.90 1.13 12.93
CA GLY A 204 12.54 1.28 11.51
C GLY A 204 12.10 -0.04 10.89
N LYS A 205 10.86 -0.43 11.18
CA LYS A 205 10.07 -1.41 10.44
C LYS A 205 8.96 -0.66 9.70
N VAL A 206 8.75 -0.98 8.43
CA VAL A 206 7.70 -0.37 7.63
C VAL A 206 6.96 -1.43 6.81
N SER A 207 5.65 -1.26 6.72
CA SER A 207 4.76 -1.98 5.82
C SER A 207 3.82 -0.98 5.17
N VAL A 208 3.86 -0.89 3.84
CA VAL A 208 3.06 0.10 3.09
C VAL A 208 2.42 -0.56 1.88
N VAL A 209 1.17 -0.19 1.61
CA VAL A 209 0.43 -0.44 0.38
C VAL A 209 -0.13 0.87 -0.15
N PHE A 210 -0.26 1.01 -1.46
CA PHE A 210 -0.89 2.18 -2.07
C PHE A 210 -1.66 1.79 -3.33
N GLY A 211 -2.68 2.59 -3.62
CA GLY A 211 -3.48 2.47 -4.84
C GLY A 211 -3.81 3.85 -5.39
N THR A 212 -3.74 3.96 -6.72
CA THR A 212 -3.80 5.22 -7.45
C THR A 212 -4.51 5.04 -8.79
N LYS A 213 -5.24 6.07 -9.23
CA LYS A 213 -6.01 6.08 -10.47
C LYS A 213 -5.37 7.04 -11.46
N LYS A 214 -5.28 6.62 -12.72
CA LYS A 214 -4.79 7.45 -13.83
C LYS A 214 -5.67 8.70 -13.93
N GLN A 215 -5.05 9.86 -13.91
CA GLN A 215 -5.74 11.14 -14.07
C GLN A 215 -6.01 11.37 -15.55
N GLN A 216 -7.21 11.84 -15.87
CA GLN A 216 -7.50 12.33 -17.22
C GLN A 216 -6.75 13.64 -17.43
N VAL A 217 -5.99 13.73 -18.52
CA VAL A 217 -5.47 15.02 -18.99
C VAL A 217 -6.67 15.80 -19.47
N LYS A 218 -7.11 16.82 -18.73
CA LYS A 218 -8.03 17.81 -19.29
C LYS A 218 -7.25 18.54 -20.39
N GLN A 219 -7.62 18.29 -21.64
CA GLN A 219 -7.21 19.10 -22.78
C GLN A 219 -7.80 20.50 -22.66
#